data_AF-A0A822BQE5-F1
#
_entry.id   AF-A0A822BQE5-F1
#
_cell.length_a   1.000
_cell.length_b   1.000
_cell.length_c   1.000
_cell.angle_alpha   90.00
_cell.angle_beta   90.00
_cell.angle_gamma   90.00
#
_symmetry.space_group_name_H-M   'P 1'
#
loop_
_entity.id
_entity.type
_entity.pdbx_description
1 polymer ?
#
loop_
_entity_poly.entity_id
_entity_poly.type
_entity_poly.pdbx_seq_one_letter_code
_entity_poly.pdbx_strand_id
1 'polypeptide(L)' 'MLGEDMGELNIYVRFYSNGPLVKIFGVSGERGNFWIRHELKLSYTTAFQ' A
#
# COMPACT_ATOMS: atom_id res chain seq x y z
N MET A 1 12.69 0.43 3.54
CA MET A 1 12.85 1.58 2.62
C MET A 1 14.08 2.33 3.10
N LEU A 2 15.11 2.54 2.28
CA LEU A 2 16.38 3.11 2.75
C LEU A 2 16.74 4.39 1.98
N GLY A 3 16.89 5.51 2.70
CA GLY A 3 17.18 6.85 2.16
C GLY A 3 16.20 7.91 2.71
N GLU A 4 16.70 9.11 3.04
CA GLU A 4 15.90 10.24 3.54
C GLU A 4 14.85 10.70 2.52
N ASP A 5 15.21 10.69 1.23
CA ASP A 5 14.33 10.98 0.10
C ASP A 5 13.59 9.73 -0.43
N MET A 6 13.56 8.63 0.33
CA MET A 6 12.71 7.49 -0.03
C MET A 6 11.26 7.96 0.01
N GLY A 7 10.62 7.99 -1.16
CA GLY A 7 9.26 8.48 -1.34
C GLY A 7 8.20 7.64 -0.61
N GLU A 8 7.06 7.40 -1.27
CA GLU A 8 5.94 6.72 -0.64
C GLU A 8 5.63 5.39 -1.32
N LEU A 9 5.32 4.38 -0.50
CA LEU A 9 4.64 3.16 -0.94
C LEU A 9 3.21 3.21 -0.42
N ASN A 10 2.27 3.34 -1.33
CA ASN A 10 0.85 3.40 -1.04
C ASN A 10 0.15 2.20 -1.68
N ILE A 11 -0.68 1.49 -0.92
CA ILE A 11 -1.51 0.39 -1.40
C ILE A 11 -2.95 0.90 -1.47
N TYR A 12 -3.57 0.66 -2.61
CA TYR A 12 -4.95 1.02 -2.89
C TYR A 12 -5.74 -0.24 -3.24
N VAL A 13 -7.06 -0.14 -3.09
CA VAL A 13 -8.02 -1.10 -3.62
C VAL A 13 -8.99 -0.39 -4.54
N ARG A 14 -9.31 -1.03 -5.67
CA ARG A 14 -10.31 -0.60 -6.64
C ARG A 14 -11.27 -1.75 -6.92
N PHE A 15 -12.57 -1.49 -6.82
CA PHE A 15 -13.60 -2.52 -7.05
C PHE A 15 -14.08 -2.63 -8.51
N TYR A 16 -13.89 -1.58 -9.30
CA TYR A 16 -14.34 -1.51 -10.69
C TYR A 16 -13.22 -0.95 -11.55
N SER A 17 -13.01 -1.40 -12.79
CA SER A 17 -11.85 -0.97 -13.59
C SER A 17 -11.69 0.54 -13.76
N ASN A 18 -12.78 1.31 -13.74
CA ASN A 18 -12.79 2.78 -13.76
C ASN A 18 -13.35 3.41 -12.48
N GLY A 19 -13.41 2.64 -11.39
CA GLY A 19 -13.87 3.09 -10.08
C GLY A 19 -12.80 3.82 -9.28
N PRO A 20 -13.18 4.42 -8.14
CA PRO A 20 -12.25 5.14 -7.28
C PRO A 20 -11.19 4.19 -6.70
N LEU A 21 -9.96 4.69 -6.58
CA LEU A 21 -8.91 4.06 -5.79
C LEU A 21 -9.09 4.45 -4.32
N VAL A 22 -9.23 3.44 -3.45
CA VAL A 22 -9.32 3.64 -2.00
C VAL A 22 -7.98 3.29 -1.39
N LYS A 23 -7.29 4.25 -0.78
CA LYS A 23 -6.02 4.01 -0.08
C LYS A 23 -6.29 3.16 1.17
N ILE A 24 -5.63 2.02 1.29
CA ILE A 24 -5.78 1.11 2.43
C ILE A 24 -4.50 0.99 3.27
N PHE A 25 -3.36 1.38 2.70
CA PHE A 25 -2.09 1.41 3.41
C PHE A 25 -1.16 2.43 2.78
N GLY A 26 -0.25 2.98 3.58
CA GLY A 26 0.76 3.92 3.15
C GLY A 26 1.95 3.90 4.08
N VAL A 27 3.14 3.89 3.50
CA VAL A 27 4.40 4.08 4.21
C VAL A 27 5.25 5.08 3.44
N SER A 28 5.89 5.97 4.18
CA SER A 28 6.77 7.00 3.64
C SER A 28 8.13 6.92 4.30
N GLY A 29 9.15 7.46 3.61
CA GLY A 29 10.44 7.75 4.19
C GLY A 29 11.32 6.54 4.44
N GLU A 30 12.43 6.81 5.11
CA GLU A 30 13.35 5.80 5.58
C GLU A 30 12.70 4.89 6.64
N ARG A 31 12.96 3.59 6.52
CA ARG A 31 12.57 2.53 7.45
C ARG A 31 13.73 1.58 7.75
N GLY A 32 14.96 2.00 7.46
CA GLY A 32 16.18 1.22 7.67
C GLY A 32 16.56 0.28 6.54
N ASN A 33 17.81 -0.20 6.62
CA ASN A 33 18.44 -1.09 5.64
C ASN A 33 18.09 -2.57 5.93
N PHE A 34 16.80 -2.88 5.92
CA PHE A 34 16.30 -4.24 6.10
C PHE A 34 14.96 -4.43 5.39
N TRP A 35 14.66 -5.69 5.08
CA TRP A 35 13.37 -6.07 4.53
C TRP A 35 12.31 -6.09 5.63
N ILE A 36 11.27 -5.26 5.48
CA ILE A 36 10.16 -5.18 6.41
C ILE A 36 8.95 -5.87 5.78
N ARG A 37 8.42 -6.89 6.45
CA ARG A 37 7.16 -7.53 6.08
C ARG A 37 5.99 -6.79 6.72
N HIS A 38 5.01 -6.41 5.90
CA HIS A 38 3.72 -5.90 6.35
C HIS A 38 2.62 -6.87 5.94
N GLU A 39 1.66 -7.10 6.83
CA GLU A 39 0.50 -7.94 6.58
C GLU A 39 -0.76 -7.10 6.74
N LEU A 40 -1.65 -7.17 5.75
CA LEU A 40 -2.91 -6.46 5.77
C LEU A 40 -4.03 -7.45 5.51
N LYS A 41 -4.99 -7.52 6.44
CA LYS A 41 -6.19 -8.33 6.28
C LYS A 41 -7.17 -7.59 5.39
N LEU A 42 -7.47 -8.16 4.21
CA LEU A 42 -8.52 -7.67 3.33
C LEU A 42 -9.81 -8.45 3.62
N SER A 43 -10.90 -7.74 3.89
CA SER A 43 -12.22 -8.33 4.18
C SER A 43 -13.25 -8.07 3.09
N TYR A 44 -12.79 -7.81 1.86
CA TYR A 44 -13.67 -7.56 0.73
C TYR A 44 -14.19 -8.88 0.15
N THR A 45 -15.50 -8.96 -0.06
CA THR A 45 -16.18 -10.13 -0.65
C THR A 45 -16.46 -9.94 -2.14
N THR A 46 -16.32 -8.72 -2.66
CA THR A 46 -16.43 -8.38 -4.07
C THR A 46 -15.07 -8.41 -4.74
N ALA A 47 -15.02 -8.64 -6.05
CA ALA A 47 -13.79 -8.57 -6.82
C ALA A 47 -13.11 -7.19 -6.68
N PHE A 48 -11.79 -7.18 -6.58
CA PHE A 48 -10.97 -5.98 -6.46
C PHE A 48 -9.65 -6.13 -7.19
N GLN A 49 -9.00 -5.00 -7.47
CA GLN A 49 -7.65 -4.88 -8.01
C GLN A 49 -6.89 -3.75 -7.31
#